data_AF-A0A1I3SLW9-F1
#
_entry.id   AF-A0A1I3SLW9-F1
#
_cell.length_a   1.000
_cell.length_b   1.000
_cell.length_c   1.000
_cell.angle_alpha   90.00
_cell.angle_beta   90.00
_cell.angle_gamma   90.00
#
_symmetry.space_group_name_H-M   'P 1'
#
loop_
_entity.id
_entity.type
_entity.pdbx_description
1 polymer ?
#
loop_
_entity_poly.entity_id
_entity_poly.type
_entity_poly.pdbx_seq_one_letter_code
_entity_poly.pdbx_strand_id
1 'polypeptide(L)'
;MSEWVDLAFVTAGSRDLPVDERVAVVQRYGRVVIATVAEDAVDDVEAVESAGLTVARRRGDVDEDVWESLGRAERLALDAYWLRHSQEYRRGKDDRPGQGASWNHPDFTPPDPPQGVDLDPAAGLNDRLRGSVGLALVIVSGPGDLAFTNYQREHVVAEVQSGLRWLGNMWQLQRVTFEVDIYVPTITAPADPGLPPRSGRRSGVTRP
;
A
#
# COMPACT_ATOMS: atom_id res chain seq x y z
N MET A 1 -7.24 -16.05 -21.45
CA MET A 1 -6.56 -14.94 -20.74
C MET A 1 -5.53 -15.60 -19.88
N SER A 2 -4.25 -15.26 -20.04
CA SER A 2 -3.21 -15.74 -19.13
C SER A 2 -3.56 -15.26 -17.72
N GLU A 3 -3.52 -16.17 -16.76
CA GLU A 3 -3.67 -15.84 -15.35
C GLU A 3 -2.39 -15.12 -14.87
N TRP A 4 -2.55 -14.20 -13.93
CA TRP A 4 -1.47 -13.34 -13.46
C TRP A 4 -1.36 -13.44 -11.94
N VAL A 5 -0.15 -13.65 -11.44
CA VAL A 5 0.16 -13.79 -10.01
C VAL A 5 1.03 -12.63 -9.52
N ASP A 6 0.92 -12.29 -8.24
CA ASP A 6 1.76 -11.25 -7.64
C ASP A 6 3.00 -11.89 -6.99
N LEU A 7 4.19 -11.44 -7.40
CA LEU A 7 5.46 -11.84 -6.79
C LEU A 7 6.14 -10.62 -6.18
N ALA A 8 6.69 -10.81 -4.98
CA ALA A 8 7.59 -9.86 -4.34
C ALA A 8 9.04 -10.23 -4.64
N PHE A 9 9.86 -9.21 -4.86
CA PHE A 9 11.28 -9.33 -5.16
C PHE A 9 12.08 -8.40 -4.25
N VAL A 10 13.25 -8.85 -3.83
CA VAL A 10 14.27 -8.00 -3.18
C VAL A 10 15.43 -7.83 -4.15
N THR A 11 15.74 -6.57 -4.47
CA THR A 11 16.82 -6.23 -5.40
C THR A 11 18.13 -5.95 -4.66
N ALA A 12 19.23 -6.53 -5.14
CA ALA A 12 20.57 -6.16 -4.67
C ALA A 12 21.03 -4.84 -5.35
N GLY A 13 20.58 -3.70 -4.82
CA GLY A 13 20.96 -2.37 -5.30
C GLY A 13 19.98 -1.78 -6.33
N SER A 14 20.47 -0.97 -7.27
CA SER A 14 19.62 -0.26 -8.25
C SER A 14 19.26 -1.08 -9.49
N ARG A 15 19.24 -2.43 -9.38
CA ARG A 15 18.90 -3.28 -10.53
C ARG A 15 17.39 -3.35 -10.68
N ASP A 16 16.92 -2.95 -11.85
CA ASP A 16 15.52 -3.08 -12.22
C ASP A 16 15.19 -4.54 -12.59
N LEU A 17 13.99 -4.98 -12.19
CA LEU A 17 13.39 -6.18 -12.74
C LEU A 17 13.25 -6.04 -14.26
N PRO A 18 13.56 -7.09 -15.05
CA PRO A 18 13.28 -7.08 -16.48
C PRO A 18 11.77 -7.01 -16.70
N VAL A 19 11.28 -5.83 -17.09
CA VAL A 19 9.85 -5.60 -17.41
C VAL A 19 9.63 -5.95 -18.87
N ASP A 20 8.67 -6.82 -19.13
CA ASP A 20 8.24 -7.21 -20.48
C ASP A 20 6.71 -7.42 -20.53
N GLU A 21 6.21 -8.09 -21.57
CA GLU A 21 4.77 -8.36 -21.71
C GLU A 21 4.22 -9.42 -20.73
N ARG A 22 5.09 -10.13 -20.01
CA ARG A 22 4.79 -11.17 -19.02
C ARG A 22 5.12 -10.75 -17.59
N VAL A 23 5.83 -9.62 -17.40
CA VAL A 23 6.20 -9.07 -16.09
C VAL A 23 5.90 -7.58 -16.03
N ALA A 24 4.98 -7.19 -15.14
CA ALA A 24 4.63 -5.78 -14.91
C ALA A 24 4.94 -5.36 -13.47
N VAL A 25 5.84 -4.39 -13.30
CA VAL A 25 6.13 -3.82 -11.97
C VAL A 25 5.02 -2.87 -11.56
N VAL A 26 4.33 -3.22 -10.47
CA VAL A 26 3.20 -2.44 -9.96
C VAL A 26 3.63 -1.50 -8.83
N GLN A 27 4.50 -1.97 -7.92
CA GLN A 27 4.86 -1.21 -6.72
C GLN A 27 6.34 -1.36 -6.41
N ARG A 28 6.95 -0.27 -5.95
CA ARG A 28 8.34 -0.21 -5.50
C ARG A 28 8.40 0.43 -4.12
N TYR A 29 9.10 -0.22 -3.21
CA TYR A 29 9.35 0.21 -1.84
C TYR A 29 10.87 0.14 -1.64
N GLY A 30 11.60 1.13 -2.15
CA GLY A 30 13.07 1.04 -2.22
C GLY A 30 13.51 -0.18 -3.03
N ARG A 31 14.24 -1.10 -2.38
CA ARG A 31 14.72 -2.36 -2.98
C ARG A 31 13.66 -3.44 -3.12
N VAL A 32 12.51 -3.30 -2.45
CA VAL A 32 11.42 -4.28 -2.53
C VAL A 32 10.51 -3.91 -3.68
N VAL A 33 10.28 -4.85 -4.59
CA VAL A 33 9.41 -4.66 -5.75
C VAL A 33 8.29 -5.69 -5.73
N ILE A 34 7.06 -5.25 -5.97
CA ILE A 34 5.92 -6.14 -6.19
C ILE A 34 5.54 -6.03 -7.66
N ALA A 35 5.65 -7.15 -8.37
CA ALA A 35 5.29 -7.25 -9.77
C ALA A 35 4.17 -8.27 -9.97
N THR A 36 3.38 -8.04 -10.99
CA THR A 36 2.40 -9.00 -11.49
C THR A 36 3.04 -9.75 -12.65
N VAL A 37 3.08 -11.08 -12.56
CA VAL A 37 3.79 -11.98 -13.48
C VAL A 37 2.80 -12.96 -14.09
N ALA A 38 2.87 -13.18 -15.40
CA ALA A 38 2.05 -14.16 -16.07
C ALA A 38 2.38 -15.56 -15.51
N GLU A 39 1.36 -16.36 -15.22
CA GLU A 39 1.53 -17.64 -14.50
C GLU A 39 2.49 -18.59 -15.23
N ASP A 40 2.46 -18.59 -16.56
CA ASP A 40 3.35 -19.38 -17.43
C ASP A 40 4.80 -18.86 -17.48
N ALA A 41 5.09 -17.68 -16.93
CA ALA A 41 6.41 -17.09 -16.82
C ALA A 41 6.99 -17.12 -15.41
N VAL A 42 6.27 -17.68 -14.43
CA VAL A 42 6.70 -17.70 -13.03
C VAL A 42 8.03 -18.43 -12.89
N ASP A 43 8.14 -19.67 -13.37
CA ASP A 43 9.35 -20.48 -13.26
C ASP A 43 10.55 -19.80 -13.95
N ASP A 44 10.31 -19.16 -15.11
CA ASP A 44 11.32 -18.38 -15.84
C ASP A 44 11.87 -17.24 -14.97
N VAL A 45 10.97 -16.50 -14.30
CA VAL A 45 11.31 -15.34 -13.47
C VAL A 45 11.99 -15.77 -12.16
N GLU A 46 11.61 -16.91 -11.60
CA GLU A 46 12.26 -17.46 -10.40
C GLU A 46 13.68 -17.95 -10.68
N ALA A 47 13.92 -18.52 -11.85
CA ALA A 47 15.27 -18.91 -12.26
C ALA A 47 16.24 -17.69 -12.38
N VAL A 48 15.71 -16.47 -12.43
CA VAL A 48 16.50 -15.21 -12.44
C VAL A 48 17.11 -14.89 -11.05
N GLU A 49 16.94 -15.74 -10.03
CA GLU A 49 17.72 -15.67 -8.77
C GLU A 49 19.22 -15.45 -9.00
N SER A 50 19.72 -16.02 -10.09
CA SER A 50 21.08 -15.89 -10.64
C SER A 50 21.59 -14.45 -10.87
N ALA A 51 20.72 -13.42 -10.84
CA ALA A 51 21.04 -12.05 -11.24
C ALA A 51 21.10 -11.02 -10.08
N GLY A 52 20.99 -11.46 -8.82
CA GLY A 52 20.95 -10.57 -7.65
C GLY A 52 19.53 -10.04 -7.35
N LEU A 53 18.54 -10.88 -7.63
CA LEU A 53 17.12 -10.67 -7.37
C LEU A 53 16.63 -11.85 -6.55
N THR A 54 16.13 -11.62 -5.34
CA THR A 54 15.57 -12.69 -4.51
C THR A 54 14.05 -12.67 -4.60
N VAL A 55 13.43 -13.79 -4.98
CA VAL A 55 11.97 -13.90 -4.95
C VAL A 55 11.52 -14.17 -3.51
N ALA A 56 10.71 -13.28 -2.96
CA ALA A 56 10.35 -13.26 -1.54
C ALA A 56 8.89 -13.69 -1.31
N ARG A 57 8.54 -14.95 -1.59
CA ARG A 57 7.16 -15.45 -1.43
C ARG A 57 6.75 -15.60 0.04
N ARG A 58 7.72 -15.92 0.89
CA ARG A 58 7.58 -16.07 2.34
C ARG A 58 8.82 -15.53 3.05
N ARG A 59 8.69 -15.32 4.36
CA ARG A 59 9.76 -14.78 5.23
C ARG A 59 11.10 -15.50 5.09
N GLY A 60 11.07 -16.82 4.94
CA GLY A 60 12.25 -17.67 4.87
C GLY A 60 12.95 -17.70 3.50
N ASP A 61 12.41 -17.03 2.48
CA ASP A 61 13.07 -16.95 1.17
C ASP A 61 14.11 -15.82 1.10
N VAL A 62 14.07 -14.89 2.06
CA VAL A 62 15.02 -13.78 2.16
C VAL A 62 16.07 -14.11 3.21
N ASP A 63 17.33 -14.19 2.80
CA ASP A 63 18.47 -14.38 3.70
C ASP A 63 18.45 -13.37 4.86
N GLU A 64 18.86 -13.79 6.06
CA GLU A 64 18.77 -12.94 7.24
C GLU A 64 19.64 -11.68 7.12
N ASP A 65 20.85 -11.80 6.54
CA ASP A 65 21.72 -10.64 6.28
C ASP A 65 21.06 -9.63 5.33
N VAL A 66 20.35 -10.12 4.30
CA VAL A 66 19.60 -9.27 3.37
C VAL A 66 18.46 -8.59 4.12
N TRP A 67 17.70 -9.35 4.90
CA TRP A 67 16.59 -8.85 5.71
C TRP A 67 17.03 -7.76 6.71
N GLU A 68 18.12 -7.96 7.43
CA GLU A 68 18.65 -7.00 8.38
C GLU A 68 19.12 -5.72 7.70
N SER A 69 19.63 -5.83 6.46
CA SER A 69 20.00 -4.69 5.65
C SER A 69 18.81 -3.85 5.19
N LEU A 70 17.58 -4.41 5.18
CA LEU A 70 16.38 -3.72 4.72
C LEU A 70 15.99 -2.54 5.63
N GLY A 71 15.65 -1.42 4.99
CA GLY A 71 15.04 -0.28 5.64
C GLY A 71 13.70 -0.64 6.27
N ARG A 72 13.21 0.22 7.16
CA ARG A 72 11.94 -0.03 7.88
C ARG A 72 10.74 -0.15 6.93
N ALA A 73 10.66 0.73 5.92
CA ALA A 73 9.58 0.69 4.93
C ALA A 73 9.65 -0.57 4.06
N GLU A 74 10.86 -0.97 3.66
CA GLU A 74 11.12 -2.18 2.86
C GLU A 74 10.66 -3.45 3.61
N ARG A 75 11.04 -3.60 4.88
CA ARG A 75 10.61 -4.72 5.72
C ARG A 75 9.09 -4.73 5.90
N LEU A 76 8.51 -3.58 6.22
CA LEU A 76 7.06 -3.45 6.39
C LEU A 76 6.29 -3.82 5.12
N ALA A 77 6.82 -3.48 3.94
CA ALA A 77 6.23 -3.86 2.66
C ALA A 77 6.27 -5.38 2.41
N LEU A 78 7.37 -6.06 2.77
CA LEU A 78 7.46 -7.52 2.68
C LEU A 78 6.54 -8.22 3.69
N ASP A 79 6.54 -7.78 4.95
CA ASP A 79 5.65 -8.31 5.98
C ASP A 79 4.19 -8.18 5.56
N ALA A 80 3.80 -7.01 5.03
CA ALA A 80 2.47 -6.78 4.46
C ALA A 80 2.17 -7.67 3.25
N TYR A 81 3.14 -7.89 2.36
CA TYR A 81 2.98 -8.80 1.23
C TYR A 81 2.74 -10.23 1.70
N TRP A 82 3.52 -10.74 2.67
CA TRP A 82 3.32 -12.08 3.23
C TRP A 82 1.99 -12.19 3.98
N LEU A 83 1.61 -11.17 4.76
CA LEU A 83 0.32 -11.11 5.41
C LEU A 83 -0.82 -11.23 4.40
N ARG A 84 -0.75 -10.51 3.27
CA ARG A 84 -1.75 -10.54 2.20
C ARG A 84 -1.95 -11.94 1.60
N HIS A 85 -0.89 -12.77 1.58
CA HIS A 85 -0.94 -14.13 1.06
C HIS A 85 -1.34 -15.19 2.11
N SER A 86 -1.41 -14.79 3.39
CA SER A 86 -1.84 -15.68 4.47
C SER A 86 -3.30 -16.11 4.33
N GLN A 87 -3.66 -17.22 4.99
CA GLN A 87 -5.05 -17.65 5.08
C GLN A 87 -5.87 -16.74 6.00
N GLU A 88 -5.26 -16.22 7.06
CA GLU A 88 -5.90 -15.33 8.02
C GLU A 88 -6.39 -14.05 7.35
N TYR A 89 -5.54 -13.41 6.56
CA TYR A 89 -5.91 -12.21 5.82
C TYR A 89 -7.05 -12.47 4.83
N ARG A 90 -7.02 -13.61 4.12
CA ARG A 90 -8.09 -14.01 3.19
C ARG A 90 -9.42 -14.22 3.90
N ARG A 91 -9.44 -14.95 5.03
CA ARG A 91 -10.65 -15.08 5.86
C ARG A 91 -11.15 -13.72 6.32
N GLY A 92 -10.25 -12.86 6.79
CA GLY A 92 -10.58 -11.49 7.16
C GLY A 92 -11.08 -10.60 6.00
N LYS A 93 -10.81 -10.96 4.73
CA LYS A 93 -11.46 -10.34 3.55
C LYS A 93 -12.86 -10.88 3.33
N ASP A 94 -13.03 -12.19 3.43
CA ASP A 94 -14.27 -12.92 3.14
C ASP A 94 -15.34 -12.74 4.24
N ASP A 95 -14.91 -12.49 5.48
CA ASP A 95 -15.79 -12.29 6.63
C ASP A 95 -16.13 -10.79 6.86
N ARG A 96 -15.84 -9.90 5.90
CA ARG A 96 -16.02 -8.46 6.11
C ARG A 96 -17.50 -8.09 6.23
N PRO A 97 -17.89 -7.35 7.29
CA PRO A 97 -19.21 -6.76 7.36
C PRO A 97 -19.46 -5.87 6.13
N GLY A 98 -20.56 -6.13 5.42
CA GLY A 98 -20.94 -5.35 4.25
C GLY A 98 -20.15 -5.67 2.97
N GLN A 99 -19.45 -6.80 2.90
CA GLN A 99 -18.85 -7.23 1.64
C GLN A 99 -19.92 -7.39 0.55
N GLY A 100 -19.71 -6.74 -0.60
CA GLY A 100 -20.66 -6.72 -1.70
C GLY A 100 -21.87 -5.78 -1.48
N ALA A 101 -21.97 -5.13 -0.33
CA ALA A 101 -22.97 -4.10 -0.10
C ALA A 101 -22.70 -2.87 -0.97
N SER A 102 -23.76 -2.19 -1.40
CA SER A 102 -23.62 -0.90 -2.09
C SER A 102 -23.12 0.17 -1.14
N TRP A 103 -22.52 1.24 -1.69
CA TRP A 103 -22.04 2.37 -0.88
C TRP A 103 -23.15 3.04 -0.04
N ASN A 104 -24.40 2.96 -0.50
CA ASN A 104 -25.58 3.51 0.17
C ASN A 104 -26.40 2.42 0.89
N HIS A 105 -25.77 1.32 1.29
CA HIS A 105 -26.48 0.23 1.96
C HIS A 105 -27.03 0.70 3.32
N PRO A 106 -28.33 0.50 3.59
CA PRO A 106 -29.03 1.13 4.72
C PRO A 106 -28.47 0.75 6.09
N ASP A 107 -27.84 -0.42 6.19
CA ASP A 107 -27.24 -0.90 7.45
C ASP A 107 -25.86 -0.27 7.75
N PHE A 108 -25.30 0.52 6.83
CA PHE A 108 -24.02 1.20 7.01
C PHE A 108 -24.22 2.70 7.01
N THR A 109 -23.72 3.37 8.04
CA THR A 109 -23.67 4.83 8.07
C THR A 109 -22.40 5.27 7.33
N PRO A 110 -22.51 6.10 6.27
CA PRO A 110 -21.35 6.67 5.62
C PRO A 110 -20.49 7.45 6.62
N PRO A 111 -19.16 7.46 6.48
CA PRO A 111 -18.33 8.32 7.31
C PRO A 111 -18.74 9.77 7.09
N ASP A 112 -18.68 10.58 8.17
CA ASP A 112 -18.91 12.01 8.05
C ASP A 112 -17.99 12.59 6.97
N PRO A 113 -18.52 13.37 6.00
CA PRO A 113 -17.68 13.97 4.99
C PRO A 113 -16.62 14.84 5.67
N PRO A 114 -15.35 14.79 5.21
CA PRO A 114 -14.29 15.56 5.81
C PRO A 114 -14.66 17.05 5.79
N GLN A 115 -14.90 17.62 6.97
CA GLN A 115 -15.28 19.02 7.09
C GLN A 115 -14.01 19.90 7.10
N GLY A 116 -14.01 20.95 6.29
CA GLY A 116 -12.91 21.94 6.29
C GLY A 116 -11.69 21.57 5.44
N VAL A 117 -11.77 20.49 4.66
CA VAL A 117 -10.82 20.26 3.57
C VAL A 117 -11.34 20.98 2.34
N ASP A 118 -10.63 22.02 1.91
CA ASP A 118 -10.85 22.61 0.60
C ASP A 118 -10.29 21.64 -0.44
N LEU A 119 -11.17 20.81 -1.01
CA LEU A 119 -10.84 19.90 -2.10
C LEU A 119 -10.89 20.61 -3.45
N ASP A 120 -10.58 21.91 -3.48
CA ASP A 120 -10.42 22.62 -4.74
C ASP A 120 -9.45 21.81 -5.60
N PRO A 121 -9.91 21.23 -6.73
CA PRO A 121 -9.08 20.37 -7.53
C PRO A 121 -7.90 21.21 -7.99
N ALA A 122 -6.70 20.84 -7.55
CA ALA A 122 -5.50 21.57 -7.94
C ALA A 122 -5.48 21.64 -9.47
N ALA A 123 -5.57 22.86 -10.00
CA ALA A 123 -5.56 23.07 -11.44
C ALA A 123 -4.27 22.50 -12.01
N GLY A 124 -4.36 21.58 -12.97
CA GLY A 124 -3.21 20.93 -13.60
C GLY A 124 -2.85 19.53 -13.08
N LEU A 125 -3.71 18.88 -12.28
CA LEU A 125 -3.60 17.44 -12.07
C LEU A 125 -3.87 16.69 -13.39
N ASN A 126 -3.06 15.68 -13.70
CA ASN A 126 -3.29 14.83 -14.88
C ASN A 126 -4.61 14.08 -14.74
N ASP A 127 -5.47 14.12 -15.76
CA ASP A 127 -6.74 13.37 -15.80
C ASP A 127 -6.53 11.84 -15.70
N ARG A 128 -5.30 11.35 -15.84
CA ARG A 128 -4.92 9.93 -15.80
C ARG A 128 -3.52 9.74 -15.20
N LEU A 129 -3.36 8.67 -14.41
CA LEU A 129 -2.06 8.21 -13.94
C LEU A 129 -1.32 7.50 -15.09
N ARG A 130 -0.03 7.80 -15.29
CA ARG A 130 0.84 7.17 -16.30
C ARG A 130 2.28 7.11 -15.81
N GLY A 131 3.00 6.05 -16.16
CA GLY A 131 4.41 5.90 -15.80
C GLY A 131 4.61 5.73 -14.29
N SER A 132 5.64 6.36 -13.75
CA SER A 132 5.92 6.31 -12.31
C SER A 132 5.11 7.35 -11.54
N VAL A 133 4.44 6.91 -10.47
CA VAL A 133 3.64 7.75 -9.58
C VAL A 133 4.19 7.63 -8.16
N GLY A 134 4.62 8.75 -7.58
CA GLY A 134 5.05 8.79 -6.19
C GLY A 134 3.86 8.73 -5.23
N LEU A 135 3.93 7.87 -4.22
CA LEU A 135 2.94 7.76 -3.15
C LEU A 135 3.63 7.79 -1.80
N ALA A 136 3.27 8.76 -0.96
CA ALA A 136 3.72 8.83 0.42
C ALA A 136 2.61 8.33 1.34
N LEU A 137 2.85 7.21 2.03
CA LEU A 137 1.95 6.67 3.04
C LEU A 137 2.41 7.11 4.43
N VAL A 138 1.58 7.91 5.11
CA VAL A 138 1.87 8.37 6.47
C VAL A 138 0.95 7.67 7.48
N ILE A 139 1.51 6.82 8.34
CA ILE A 139 0.79 6.12 9.41
C ILE A 139 1.11 6.78 10.74
N VAL A 140 0.23 7.66 11.21
CA VAL A 140 0.45 8.40 12.45
C VAL A 140 0.02 7.56 13.65
N SER A 141 0.97 7.28 14.55
CA SER A 141 0.73 6.52 15.78
C SER A 141 0.65 7.48 16.98
N GLY A 142 -0.45 7.44 17.73
CA GLY A 142 -0.68 8.27 18.92
C GLY A 142 -0.35 7.55 20.24
N PRO A 143 -0.57 8.20 21.38
CA PRO A 143 -0.40 7.56 22.69
C PRO A 143 -1.59 6.65 23.06
N GLY A 144 -1.36 5.69 23.96
CA GLY A 144 -2.40 4.81 24.49
C GLY A 144 -3.09 3.97 23.40
N ASP A 145 -4.42 3.99 23.38
CA ASP A 145 -5.23 3.22 22.44
C ASP A 145 -5.10 3.67 20.98
N LEU A 146 -4.50 4.85 20.73
CA LEU A 146 -4.22 5.37 19.39
C LEU A 146 -2.86 4.87 18.84
N ALA A 147 -2.15 4.04 19.61
CA ALA A 147 -0.89 3.47 19.18
C ALA A 147 -1.12 2.32 18.20
N PHE A 148 -0.58 2.44 16.99
CA PHE A 148 -0.55 1.35 16.03
C PHE A 148 0.40 0.24 16.51
N THR A 149 -0.11 -0.98 16.62
CA THR A 149 0.72 -2.20 16.75
C THR A 149 1.46 -2.50 15.43
N ASN A 150 2.47 -3.37 15.45
CA ASN A 150 3.15 -3.78 14.22
C ASN A 150 2.17 -4.45 13.24
N TYR A 151 1.38 -5.39 13.73
CA TYR A 151 0.34 -6.07 12.95
C TYR A 151 -0.65 -5.09 12.29
N GLN A 152 -1.09 -4.05 13.00
CA GLN A 152 -1.99 -3.05 12.41
C GLN A 152 -1.31 -2.26 11.29
N ARG A 153 -0.02 -1.93 11.41
CA ARG A 153 0.74 -1.24 10.34
C ARG A 153 0.90 -2.14 9.13
N GLU A 154 1.26 -3.40 9.35
CA GLU A 154 1.39 -4.41 8.29
C GLU A 154 0.06 -4.56 7.55
N HIS A 155 -1.05 -4.65 8.29
CA HIS A 155 -2.38 -4.76 7.71
C HIS A 155 -2.77 -3.51 6.90
N VAL A 156 -2.47 -2.29 7.38
CA VAL A 156 -2.69 -1.06 6.61
C VAL A 156 -1.92 -1.10 5.30
N VAL A 157 -0.64 -1.47 5.34
CA VAL A 157 0.19 -1.56 4.14
C VAL A 157 -0.31 -2.67 3.20
N ALA A 158 -0.80 -3.80 3.73
CA ALA A 158 -1.37 -4.88 2.93
C ALA A 158 -2.65 -4.46 2.19
N GLU A 159 -3.51 -3.64 2.82
CA GLU A 159 -4.67 -3.03 2.17
C GLU A 159 -4.25 -2.05 1.07
N VAL A 160 -3.25 -1.20 1.34
CA VAL A 160 -2.69 -0.26 0.33
C VAL A 160 -2.15 -1.04 -0.86
N GLN A 161 -1.33 -2.07 -0.63
CA GLN A 161 -0.80 -2.92 -1.69
C GLN A 161 -1.92 -3.56 -2.53
N SER A 162 -3.00 -4.01 -1.89
CA SER A 162 -4.17 -4.57 -2.58
C SER A 162 -4.89 -3.53 -3.44
N GLY A 163 -5.08 -2.32 -2.92
CA GLY A 163 -5.71 -1.21 -3.64
C GLY A 163 -4.86 -0.74 -4.83
N LEU A 164 -3.54 -0.61 -4.65
CA LEU A 164 -2.62 -0.23 -5.72
C LEU A 164 -2.52 -1.29 -6.82
N ARG A 165 -2.56 -2.57 -6.45
CA ARG A 165 -2.67 -3.67 -7.40
C ARG A 165 -3.94 -3.56 -8.24
N TRP A 166 -5.09 -3.35 -7.60
CA TRP A 166 -6.36 -3.18 -8.31
C TRP A 166 -6.32 -1.97 -9.25
N LEU A 167 -5.77 -0.85 -8.78
CA LEU A 167 -5.63 0.37 -9.58
C LEU A 167 -4.70 0.17 -10.78
N GLY A 168 -3.52 -0.43 -10.58
CA GLY A 168 -2.55 -0.72 -11.63
C GLY A 168 -3.05 -1.71 -12.70
N ASN A 169 -3.94 -2.64 -12.31
CA ASN A 169 -4.51 -3.63 -13.22
C ASN A 169 -5.79 -3.16 -13.93
N MET A 170 -6.31 -1.97 -13.60
CA MET A 170 -7.48 -1.42 -14.28
C MET A 170 -7.10 -1.09 -15.74
N TRP A 171 -7.94 -1.49 -16.71
CA TRP A 171 -7.62 -1.56 -18.15
C TRP A 171 -7.11 -0.27 -18.83
N GLN A 172 -7.16 0.88 -18.16
CA GLN A 172 -6.65 2.17 -18.65
C GLN A 172 -5.32 2.60 -18.02
N LEU A 173 -4.78 1.83 -17.06
CA LEU A 173 -3.57 2.13 -16.29
C LEU A 173 -2.46 1.09 -16.48
N GLN A 174 -2.58 0.20 -17.47
CA GLN A 174 -1.51 -0.71 -17.86
C GLN A 174 -0.23 0.13 -18.07
N ARG A 175 0.78 -0.08 -17.21
CA ARG A 175 2.06 0.65 -17.10
C ARG A 175 2.12 1.81 -16.09
N VAL A 176 1.33 1.79 -15.02
CA VAL A 176 1.62 2.61 -13.82
C VAL A 176 2.46 1.81 -12.84
N THR A 177 3.56 2.41 -12.39
CA THR A 177 4.37 1.92 -11.28
C THR A 177 4.26 2.90 -10.12
N PHE A 178 3.91 2.41 -8.94
CA PHE A 178 3.84 3.23 -7.73
C PHE A 178 5.19 3.17 -6.99
N GLU A 179 5.85 4.32 -6.87
CA GLU A 179 7.03 4.51 -6.00
C GLU A 179 6.51 4.89 -4.62
N VAL A 180 6.53 3.94 -3.69
CA VAL A 180 5.90 4.08 -2.39
C VAL A 180 6.94 4.30 -1.30
N ASP A 181 6.79 5.40 -0.57
CA ASP A 181 7.51 5.64 0.68
C ASP A 181 6.54 5.53 1.86
N ILE A 182 7.01 4.96 2.97
CA ILE A 182 6.20 4.73 4.17
C ILE A 182 6.84 5.44 5.36
N TYR A 183 6.12 6.42 5.89
CA TYR A 183 6.51 7.16 7.07
C TYR A 183 5.56 6.84 8.23
N VAL A 184 6.14 6.45 9.37
CA VAL A 184 5.36 6.08 10.57
C VAL A 184 5.75 6.98 11.74
N PRO A 185 5.29 8.25 11.78
CA PRO A 185 5.58 9.15 12.88
C PRO A 185 4.82 8.75 14.15
N THR A 186 5.44 8.98 15.30
CA THR A 186 4.80 8.85 16.60
C THR A 186 4.56 10.23 17.19
N ILE A 187 3.33 10.48 17.64
CA ILE A 187 2.95 11.68 18.38
C ILE A 187 2.77 11.30 19.84
N THR A 188 3.41 12.04 20.74
CA THR A 188 3.33 11.80 22.19
C THR A 188 2.34 12.70 22.90
N ALA A 189 1.82 13.72 22.23
CA ALA A 189 0.81 14.61 22.79
C ALA A 189 -0.47 13.83 23.10
N PRO A 190 -0.96 13.82 24.35
CA PRO A 190 -2.21 13.16 24.69
C PRO A 190 -3.38 13.85 24.00
N ALA A 191 -4.45 13.10 23.74
CA ALA A 191 -5.71 13.69 23.31
C ALA A 191 -6.17 14.68 24.41
N ASP A 192 -6.52 15.91 24.03
CA ASP A 192 -7.10 16.87 24.96
C ASP A 192 -8.59 16.53 25.13
N PRO A 193 -9.01 15.97 26.29
CA PRO A 193 -10.40 15.57 26.49
C PRO A 193 -11.33 16.77 26.69
N GLY A 194 -10.78 17.97 26.90
CA GLY A 194 -11.53 19.22 27.04
C GLY A 194 -11.78 19.93 25.71
N LEU A 195 -11.12 19.53 24.62
CA LEU A 195 -11.47 20.02 23.30
C LEU A 195 -12.76 19.36 22.85
N PRO A 196 -13.82 20.13 22.51
CA PRO A 196 -14.93 19.55 21.78
C PRO A 196 -14.37 18.88 20.51
N PRO A 197 -14.94 17.76 20.04
CA PRO A 197 -14.57 17.23 18.74
C PRO A 197 -14.61 18.41 17.76
N ARG A 198 -13.49 18.66 17.08
CA ARG A 198 -13.38 19.78 16.15
C ARG A 198 -14.29 19.51 14.96
N SER A 199 -15.59 19.76 15.15
CA SER A 199 -16.50 20.06 14.06
C SER A 199 -16.03 21.40 13.50
N GLY A 200 -15.75 21.45 12.21
CA GLY A 200 -15.11 22.60 11.56
C GLY A 200 -16.02 23.83 11.60
N ARG A 201 -16.00 24.58 12.71
CA ARG A 201 -16.70 25.86 12.79
C ARG A 201 -15.81 26.90 12.13
N ARG A 202 -16.18 27.31 10.91
CA ARG A 202 -15.66 28.51 10.25
C ARG A 202 -15.90 29.70 11.18
N SER A 203 -14.85 30.18 11.86
CA SER A 203 -14.85 31.56 12.34
C SER A 203 -14.76 32.44 11.10
N GLY A 204 -15.90 33.04 10.72
CA GLY A 204 -15.94 34.09 9.73
C GLY A 204 -15.03 35.22 10.19
N VAL A 205 -13.88 35.36 9.54
CA VAL A 205 -13.06 36.56 9.62
C VAL A 205 -13.75 37.60 8.75
N THR A 206 -14.60 38.42 9.35
CA THR A 206 -14.95 39.72 8.77
C THR A 206 -13.68 40.57 8.82
N ARG A 207 -13.04 40.76 7.67
CA ARG A 207 -11.96 41.73 7.53
C ARG A 207 -12.55 43.15 7.56
N PRO A 208 -11.86 44.11 8.20
CA PRO A 208 -12.20 45.52 8.13
C PRO A 208 -11.99 46.11 6.72
#